data_AF-A0A109KQJ7-F1
#
_entry.id   AF-A0A109KQJ7-F1
#
_cell.length_a   1.000
_cell.length_b   1.000
_cell.length_c   1.000
_cell.angle_alpha   90.00
_cell.angle_beta   90.00
_cell.angle_gamma   90.00
#
_symmetry.space_group_name_H-M   'P 1'
#
loop_
_entity.id
_entity.type
_entity.pdbx_description
1 polymer ?
#
loop_
_entity_poly.entity_id
_entity_poly.type
_entity_poly.pdbx_seq_one_letter_code
_entity_poly.pdbx_strand_id
1 'polypeptide(L)'
;MRVMKWSMIALAVSAGTSQFAMASAQDDSKGFVEDSTFSINTRALYFSRDFRNEPGGGYSTVNGKRKSRAEETGLGFNALYESGFTQGTIGVGVDVIGLMGLKLDSGKGRAGTGLFPTGSDGRSQDDYSKGGGAVKFRISNTVLKVGDQYTTAPVFASDDSRLLPELPQGISITSNEIKGLKLEGGHFTSSVAQNQTYHDSLGLTKTDFVGGVYAFTPEVTGSLYYAKTEDYFRKYYSNLNWTHALSDDQSFALDFNIYDTKSDGAGLQRAEKDGVTKLDNRAFSLQGAYTIGAHTFTLAAQKVTGDGDYGYGVDGGGTVFLANSIARSDFNAEGEKSYQARYDINMATFGIPGLSFMTRYVTGSGANTGTTSNGKEWERDIEAKYVIQSGPAKDLSLRLRQATYRSGDGVYYGSPSIDELRLIANYPLNIL
;
A
#
# COMPACT_ATOMS: atom_id res chain seq x y z
N MET A 1 -38.12 1.87 17.61
CA MET A 1 -38.11 1.66 16.13
C MET A 1 -37.04 0.65 15.81
N ARG A 2 -37.41 -0.51 15.26
CA ARG A 2 -36.48 -1.57 14.84
C ARG A 2 -35.75 -1.12 13.59
N VAL A 3 -34.46 -0.81 13.71
CA VAL A 3 -33.58 -0.50 12.57
C VAL A 3 -33.02 -1.84 12.07
N MET A 4 -33.46 -2.24 10.88
CA MET A 4 -32.94 -3.41 10.17
C MET A 4 -31.44 -3.20 9.87
N LYS A 5 -30.61 -4.14 10.30
CA LYS A 5 -29.18 -4.18 9.99
C LYS A 5 -29.02 -4.68 8.55
N TRP A 6 -28.57 -3.82 7.67
CA TRP A 6 -28.19 -4.19 6.31
C TRP A 6 -26.83 -4.90 6.36
N SER A 7 -26.81 -6.19 6.01
CA SER A 7 -25.59 -6.95 5.76
C SER A 7 -24.85 -6.35 4.55
N MET A 8 -23.53 -6.28 4.58
CA MET A 8 -22.69 -5.69 3.51
C MET A 8 -22.90 -6.37 2.14
N ILE A 9 -23.51 -7.56 2.11
CA ILE A 9 -23.90 -8.28 0.89
C ILE A 9 -25.06 -7.56 0.15
N ALA A 10 -25.91 -6.82 0.86
CA ALA A 10 -27.02 -6.08 0.24
C ALA A 10 -26.59 -4.80 -0.50
N LEU A 11 -25.42 -4.23 -0.18
CA LEU A 11 -24.88 -3.06 -0.91
C LEU A 11 -24.34 -3.46 -2.29
N ALA A 12 -23.88 -4.71 -2.45
CA ALA A 12 -23.40 -5.24 -3.72
C ALA A 12 -24.53 -5.72 -4.65
N VAL A 13 -25.69 -6.11 -4.10
CA VAL A 13 -26.81 -6.69 -4.87
C VAL A 13 -27.92 -5.67 -5.20
N SER A 14 -28.02 -4.54 -4.49
CA SER A 14 -29.07 -3.52 -4.74
C SER A 14 -28.77 -2.53 -5.88
N ALA A 15 -27.58 -2.55 -6.48
CA ALA A 15 -27.28 -1.81 -7.72
C ALA A 15 -27.64 -2.59 -9.01
N GLY A 16 -28.31 -3.74 -8.86
CA GLY A 16 -28.49 -4.74 -9.92
C GLY A 16 -29.69 -4.57 -10.85
N THR A 17 -30.75 -3.84 -10.49
CA THR A 17 -31.97 -3.79 -11.32
C THR A 17 -32.65 -2.42 -11.26
N SER A 18 -32.18 -1.48 -12.08
CA SER A 18 -33.01 -0.41 -12.60
C SER A 18 -32.43 0.02 -13.94
N GLN A 19 -33.18 -0.16 -15.03
CA GLN A 19 -32.91 0.53 -16.29
C GLN A 19 -33.14 2.02 -16.04
N PHE A 20 -32.08 2.77 -15.81
CA PHE A 20 -32.07 4.22 -15.95
C PHE A 20 -30.84 4.59 -16.76
N ALA A 21 -30.98 5.64 -17.57
CA ALA A 21 -29.88 6.25 -18.31
C ALA A 21 -28.63 6.31 -17.44
N MET A 22 -27.46 6.02 -18.01
CA MET A 22 -26.18 6.31 -17.36
C MET A 22 -26.16 7.81 -17.10
N ALA A 23 -26.62 8.23 -15.91
CA ALA A 23 -26.53 9.62 -15.50
C ALA A 23 -25.04 9.95 -15.45
N SER A 24 -24.65 10.96 -16.20
CA SER A 24 -23.30 11.48 -16.20
C SER A 24 -23.05 12.02 -14.79
N ALA A 25 -22.02 11.53 -14.09
CA ALA A 25 -21.67 12.05 -12.77
C ALA A 25 -21.34 13.55 -12.80
N GLN A 26 -20.97 14.07 -13.98
CA GLN A 26 -20.81 15.50 -14.22
C GLN A 26 -22.14 16.27 -14.24
N ASP A 27 -23.23 15.65 -14.69
CA ASP A 27 -24.57 16.25 -14.68
C ASP A 27 -25.09 16.36 -13.22
N ASP A 28 -24.65 15.44 -12.35
CA ASP A 28 -24.97 15.41 -10.92
C ASP A 28 -24.10 16.35 -10.06
N SER A 29 -23.19 17.11 -10.66
CA SER A 29 -22.31 18.04 -9.93
C SER A 29 -23.12 19.16 -9.26
N LYS A 30 -22.97 19.34 -7.95
CA LYS A 30 -23.61 20.42 -7.19
C LYS A 30 -22.83 21.72 -7.24
N GLY A 31 -21.54 21.66 -7.58
CA GLY A 31 -20.69 22.82 -7.77
C GLY A 31 -19.32 22.67 -7.12
N PHE A 32 -18.46 23.67 -7.36
CA PHE A 32 -17.07 23.64 -6.92
C PHE A 32 -16.91 23.66 -5.39
N VAL A 33 -17.76 24.43 -4.70
CA VAL A 33 -17.74 24.55 -3.23
C VAL A 33 -18.71 23.57 -2.59
N GLU A 34 -19.86 23.38 -3.21
CA GLU A 34 -20.99 22.59 -2.70
C GLU A 34 -20.66 21.10 -2.55
N ASP A 35 -19.80 20.57 -3.43
CA ASP A 35 -19.29 19.19 -3.35
C ASP A 35 -17.83 19.14 -2.83
N SER A 36 -17.34 20.21 -2.19
CA SER A 36 -15.99 20.19 -1.62
C SER A 36 -15.91 19.32 -0.37
N THR A 37 -14.78 18.64 -0.20
CA THR A 37 -14.45 17.89 1.01
C THR A 37 -13.15 18.43 1.58
N PHE A 38 -13.05 18.40 2.92
CA PHE A 38 -11.80 18.69 3.60
C PHE A 38 -11.63 17.75 4.78
N SER A 39 -10.51 17.04 4.81
CA SER A 39 -10.18 16.13 5.89
C SER A 39 -8.73 16.30 6.32
N ILE A 40 -8.48 16.03 7.61
CA ILE A 40 -7.13 15.88 8.14
C ILE A 40 -7.05 14.51 8.79
N ASN A 41 -6.25 13.62 8.21
CA ASN A 41 -5.88 12.38 8.87
C ASN A 41 -4.64 12.63 9.74
N THR A 42 -4.82 12.57 11.06
CA THR A 42 -3.73 12.68 12.02
C THR A 42 -3.23 11.30 12.42
N ARG A 43 -1.94 11.05 12.26
CA ARG A 43 -1.26 9.79 12.59
C ARG A 43 -0.24 10.00 13.70
N ALA A 44 -0.41 9.37 14.85
CA ALA A 44 0.69 9.16 15.78
C ALA A 44 1.31 7.79 15.49
N LEU A 45 2.64 7.73 15.33
CA LEU A 45 3.35 6.50 15.03
C LEU A 45 4.60 6.38 15.89
N TYR A 46 4.61 5.40 16.79
CA TYR A 46 5.82 4.86 17.40
C TYR A 46 6.29 3.68 16.55
N PHE A 47 7.55 3.70 16.12
CA PHE A 47 8.16 2.65 15.34
C PHE A 47 9.48 2.26 15.99
N SER A 48 9.61 0.99 16.39
CA SER A 48 10.87 0.44 16.91
C SER A 48 11.23 -0.82 16.14
N ARG A 49 12.49 -0.89 15.71
CA ARG A 49 13.09 -2.00 14.99
C ARG A 49 14.36 -2.40 15.71
N ASP A 50 14.31 -3.53 16.39
CA ASP A 50 15.42 -4.16 17.04
C ASP A 50 16.06 -5.16 16.07
N PHE A 51 17.32 -4.90 15.72
CA PHE A 51 18.06 -5.78 14.83
C PHE A 51 18.80 -6.82 15.67
N ARG A 52 18.44 -8.08 15.48
CA ARG A 52 18.94 -9.19 16.30
C ARG A 52 20.13 -9.82 15.58
N ASN A 53 21.14 -10.18 16.37
CA ASN A 53 22.48 -10.62 15.92
C ASN A 53 23.26 -9.49 15.22
N GLU A 54 24.59 -9.56 15.20
CA GLU A 54 25.43 -8.66 14.40
C GLU A 54 25.79 -9.31 13.04
N PRO A 55 24.97 -9.20 11.98
CA PRO A 55 25.40 -9.52 10.62
C PRO A 55 26.58 -8.69 10.13
N GLY A 56 27.32 -9.26 9.18
CA GLY A 56 28.53 -8.73 8.55
C GLY A 56 28.33 -7.55 7.60
N GLY A 57 27.14 -6.95 7.49
CA GLY A 57 26.85 -5.81 6.62
C GLY A 57 25.43 -5.31 6.84
N GLY A 58 25.19 -3.99 6.68
CA GLY A 58 23.85 -3.40 6.74
C GLY A 58 23.55 -2.49 7.93
N TYR A 59 24.40 -2.43 8.95
CA TYR A 59 24.23 -1.46 10.05
C TYR A 59 24.95 -0.16 9.81
N SER A 60 24.23 0.96 9.99
CA SER A 60 24.88 2.25 10.22
C SER A 60 25.79 2.15 11.44
N THR A 61 27.06 2.49 11.27
CA THR A 61 27.99 2.63 12.41
C THR A 61 27.83 4.02 12.97
N VAL A 62 27.39 4.11 14.23
CA VAL A 62 27.22 5.39 14.93
C VAL A 62 28.22 5.40 16.09
N ASN A 63 29.12 6.38 16.08
CA ASN A 63 30.18 6.55 17.09
C ASN A 63 31.04 5.27 17.28
N GLY A 64 31.40 4.61 16.17
CA GLY A 64 32.24 3.40 16.18
C GLY A 64 31.53 2.11 16.61
N LYS A 65 30.21 2.14 16.83
CA LYS A 65 29.40 0.95 17.16
C LYS A 65 28.34 0.69 16.09
N ARG A 66 28.11 -0.58 15.80
CA ARG A 66 26.98 -1.00 14.95
C ARG A 66 25.67 -0.68 15.65
N LYS A 67 24.75 -0.05 14.92
CA LYS A 67 23.44 0.32 15.43
C LYS A 67 22.56 -0.93 15.59
N SER A 68 22.22 -1.29 16.82
CA SER A 68 21.36 -2.45 17.13
C SER A 68 19.86 -2.15 17.10
N ARG A 69 19.44 -0.88 17.08
CA ARG A 69 18.03 -0.50 17.05
C ARG A 69 17.77 0.79 16.31
N ALA A 70 16.76 0.80 15.43
CA ALA A 70 16.16 2.02 14.89
C ALA A 70 14.83 2.30 15.62
N GLU A 71 14.61 3.53 16.08
CA GLU A 71 13.44 3.86 16.87
C GLU A 71 13.10 5.35 16.75
N GLU A 72 11.87 5.62 16.31
CA GLU A 72 11.36 6.96 16.03
C GLU A 72 9.89 7.04 16.44
N THR A 73 9.50 8.17 17.03
CA THR A 73 8.10 8.49 17.35
C THR A 73 7.73 9.84 16.78
N GLY A 74 6.57 9.92 16.13
CA GLY A 74 6.14 11.14 15.45
C GLY A 74 4.63 11.32 15.34
N LEU A 75 4.25 12.54 14.95
CA LEU A 75 2.92 12.90 14.47
C LEU A 75 3.00 13.24 12.99
N GLY A 76 2.10 12.68 12.18
CA GLY A 76 1.90 12.99 10.78
C GLY A 76 0.53 13.61 10.58
N PHE A 77 0.45 14.66 9.79
CA PHE A 77 -0.78 15.31 9.40
C PHE A 77 -0.90 15.21 7.88
N ASN A 78 -1.95 14.55 7.40
CA ASN A 78 -2.30 14.50 5.99
C ASN A 78 -3.61 15.26 5.79
N ALA A 79 -3.48 16.51 5.35
CA ALA A 79 -4.58 17.38 5.00
C ALA A 79 -4.91 17.21 3.51
N LEU A 80 -6.15 16.82 3.22
CA LEU A 80 -6.65 16.65 1.86
C LEU A 80 -7.88 17.53 1.69
N TYR A 81 -7.78 18.51 0.80
CA TYR A 81 -8.89 19.30 0.30
C TYR A 81 -9.15 18.90 -1.15
N GLU A 82 -10.39 18.54 -1.46
CA GLU A 82 -10.82 18.27 -2.83
C GLU A 82 -12.02 19.16 -3.12
N SER A 83 -11.92 20.05 -4.11
CA SER A 83 -13.09 20.79 -4.54
C SER A 83 -14.10 19.84 -5.22
N GLY A 84 -15.35 20.27 -5.28
CA GLY A 84 -16.29 19.72 -6.27
C GLY A 84 -15.89 20.09 -7.70
N PHE A 85 -16.70 19.68 -8.67
CA PHE A 85 -16.54 20.12 -10.06
C PHE A 85 -17.50 21.27 -10.35
N THR A 86 -17.07 22.27 -11.12
CA THR A 86 -17.99 23.27 -11.67
C THR A 86 -19.10 22.62 -12.48
N GLN A 87 -20.31 23.21 -12.45
CA GLN A 87 -21.42 22.75 -13.27
C GLN A 87 -21.17 23.05 -14.75
N GLY A 88 -21.72 22.22 -15.64
CA GLY A 88 -21.58 22.33 -17.09
C GLY A 88 -21.01 21.06 -17.73
N THR A 89 -20.87 21.05 -19.06
CA THR A 89 -20.42 19.89 -19.83
C THR A 89 -19.01 19.42 -19.43
N ILE A 90 -18.12 20.36 -19.12
CA ILE A 90 -16.79 20.08 -18.59
C ILE A 90 -16.73 20.68 -17.19
N GLY A 91 -16.63 19.82 -16.19
CA GLY A 91 -16.40 20.23 -14.81
C GLY A 91 -14.93 20.47 -14.57
N VAL A 92 -14.61 21.54 -13.84
CA VAL A 92 -13.25 21.87 -13.39
C VAL A 92 -13.22 21.85 -11.87
N GLY A 93 -12.16 21.29 -11.30
CA GLY A 93 -11.91 21.27 -9.86
C GLY A 93 -10.42 21.35 -9.54
N VAL A 94 -10.11 21.49 -8.26
CA VAL A 94 -8.74 21.49 -7.73
C VAL A 94 -8.67 20.63 -6.48
N ASP A 95 -7.54 19.96 -6.32
CA ASP A 95 -7.19 19.23 -5.10
C ASP A 95 -5.92 19.83 -4.50
N VAL A 96 -5.86 19.85 -3.17
CA VAL A 96 -4.71 20.35 -2.39
C VAL A 96 -4.34 19.31 -1.35
N ILE A 97 -3.06 18.97 -1.32
CA ILE A 97 -2.46 18.01 -0.38
C ILE A 97 -1.45 18.75 0.48
N GLY A 98 -1.64 18.72 1.80
CA GLY A 98 -0.70 19.26 2.78
C GLY A 98 -0.22 18.16 3.72
N LEU A 99 1.08 17.91 3.75
CA LEU A 99 1.69 16.87 4.57
C LEU A 99 2.71 17.50 5.53
N MET A 100 2.61 17.16 6.82
CA MET A 100 3.53 17.64 7.85
C MET A 100 3.83 16.53 8.85
N GLY A 101 5.12 16.27 9.08
CA GLY A 101 5.61 15.34 10.09
C GLY A 101 6.31 16.10 11.21
N LEU A 102 6.02 15.74 12.46
CA LEU A 102 6.64 16.27 13.67
C LEU A 102 7.27 15.13 14.47
N LYS A 103 8.54 15.26 14.82
CA LYS A 103 9.25 14.31 15.66
C LYS A 103 8.96 14.57 17.13
N LEU A 104 8.45 13.55 17.80
CA LEU A 104 8.29 13.54 19.26
C LEU A 104 9.53 12.96 19.94
N ASP A 105 10.10 11.89 19.38
CA ASP A 105 11.28 11.23 19.94
C ASP A 105 12.12 10.51 18.88
N SER A 106 13.42 10.83 18.85
CA SER A 106 14.50 10.01 18.27
C SER A 106 15.85 10.66 18.59
N GLY A 107 16.95 10.07 18.11
CA GLY A 107 18.28 10.66 18.15
C GLY A 107 19.23 9.97 17.18
N LYS A 108 20.47 10.45 17.08
CA LYS A 108 21.48 9.94 16.12
C LYS A 108 21.66 8.41 16.16
N GLY A 109 21.58 7.81 17.35
CA GLY A 109 21.71 6.36 17.51
C GLY A 109 20.46 5.54 17.13
N ARG A 110 19.31 6.20 16.92
CA ARG A 110 18.00 5.55 16.68
C ARG A 110 17.34 5.94 15.35
N ALA A 111 17.76 7.04 14.71
CA ALA A 111 17.24 7.55 13.45
C ALA A 111 17.26 6.56 12.27
N GLY A 112 16.26 6.55 11.38
CA GLY A 112 16.28 5.72 10.17
C GLY A 112 15.33 4.52 10.20
N THR A 113 14.13 4.69 10.75
CA THR A 113 13.00 3.78 10.51
C THR A 113 12.23 4.14 9.23
N GLY A 114 12.47 5.35 8.71
CA GLY A 114 11.76 5.94 7.57
C GLY A 114 10.59 6.83 7.98
N LEU A 115 10.49 7.25 9.25
CA LEU A 115 9.47 8.22 9.65
C LEU A 115 9.85 9.67 9.31
N PHE A 116 11.15 9.96 9.27
CA PHE A 116 11.71 11.30 9.07
C PHE A 116 12.85 11.27 8.07
N PRO A 117 13.10 12.39 7.35
CA PRO A 117 14.38 12.59 6.67
C PRO A 117 15.54 12.50 7.66
N THR A 118 16.64 11.88 7.24
CA THR A 118 17.88 11.85 8.03
C THR A 118 18.75 13.05 7.64
N GLY A 119 19.07 13.91 8.61
CA GLY A 119 19.97 15.04 8.43
C GLY A 119 21.43 14.61 8.22
N SER A 120 22.27 15.56 7.78
CA SER A 120 23.69 15.32 7.48
C SER A 120 24.52 14.87 8.69
N ASP A 121 24.05 15.14 9.91
CA ASP A 121 24.69 14.71 11.15
C ASP A 121 24.28 13.30 11.61
N GLY A 122 23.38 12.64 10.85
CA GLY A 122 22.83 11.31 11.12
C GLY A 122 21.63 11.31 12.07
N ARG A 123 21.05 12.46 12.43
CA ARG A 123 19.80 12.54 13.21
C ARG A 123 18.59 12.62 12.31
N SER A 124 17.45 12.13 12.78
CA SER A 124 16.14 12.43 12.21
C SER A 124 15.86 13.93 12.33
N GLN A 125 15.31 14.55 11.28
CA GLN A 125 14.85 15.93 11.36
C GLN A 125 13.75 16.10 12.41
N ASP A 126 13.70 17.28 13.05
CA ASP A 126 12.68 17.61 14.06
C ASP A 126 11.28 17.71 13.45
N ASP A 127 11.20 18.17 12.21
CA ASP A 127 9.99 18.23 11.42
C ASP A 127 10.32 18.15 9.92
N TYR A 128 9.30 17.88 9.10
CA TYR A 128 9.40 17.98 7.66
C TYR A 128 8.00 18.13 7.06
N SER A 129 7.93 18.84 5.93
CA SER A 129 6.66 19.06 5.24
C SER A 129 6.84 18.91 3.74
N LYS A 130 5.80 18.41 3.09
CA LYS A 130 5.67 18.37 1.64
C LYS A 130 4.20 18.54 1.28
N GLY A 131 3.92 18.85 0.04
CA GLY A 131 2.55 19.09 -0.37
C GLY A 131 2.52 19.42 -1.84
N GLY A 132 1.31 19.47 -2.37
CA GLY A 132 1.10 19.62 -3.78
C GLY A 132 -0.34 19.94 -4.10
N GLY A 133 -0.60 20.15 -5.37
CA GLY A 133 -1.94 20.38 -5.87
C GLY A 133 -2.13 19.81 -7.25
N ALA A 134 -3.39 19.57 -7.58
CA ALA A 134 -3.78 19.10 -8.90
C ALA A 134 -5.01 19.84 -9.40
N VAL A 135 -5.05 20.07 -10.72
CA VAL A 135 -6.27 20.49 -11.41
C VAL A 135 -6.92 19.24 -11.99
N LYS A 136 -8.23 19.13 -11.82
CA LYS A 136 -9.03 18.01 -12.33
C LYS A 136 -10.12 18.51 -13.27
N PHE A 137 -10.35 17.74 -14.33
CA PHE A 137 -11.38 17.96 -15.33
C PHE A 137 -12.27 16.73 -15.40
N ARG A 138 -13.59 16.91 -15.43
CA ARG A 138 -14.54 15.81 -15.58
C ARG A 138 -15.47 16.04 -16.76
N ILE A 139 -15.61 15.01 -17.58
CA ILE A 139 -16.63 14.90 -18.63
C ILE A 139 -17.31 13.54 -18.48
N SER A 140 -18.64 13.51 -18.40
CA SER A 140 -19.40 12.29 -18.09
C SER A 140 -18.88 11.61 -16.80
N ASN A 141 -18.39 10.38 -16.90
CA ASN A 141 -17.83 9.56 -15.82
C ASN A 141 -16.32 9.40 -15.96
N THR A 142 -15.68 10.30 -16.71
CA THR A 142 -14.25 10.32 -16.99
C THR A 142 -13.59 11.55 -16.39
N VAL A 143 -12.54 11.33 -15.60
CA VAL A 143 -11.78 12.37 -14.90
C VAL A 143 -10.33 12.36 -15.40
N LEU A 144 -9.85 13.52 -15.83
CA LEU A 144 -8.44 13.81 -16.09
C LEU A 144 -7.89 14.64 -14.91
N LYS A 145 -6.75 14.27 -14.35
CA LYS A 145 -6.11 14.98 -13.23
C LYS A 145 -4.65 15.27 -13.54
N VAL A 146 -4.22 16.51 -13.35
CA VAL A 146 -2.86 17.00 -13.66
C VAL A 146 -2.27 17.66 -12.42
N GLY A 147 -1.14 17.16 -11.94
CA GLY A 147 -0.43 17.65 -10.76
C GLY A 147 -0.11 16.55 -9.75
N ASP A 148 0.04 16.95 -8.49
CA ASP A 148 0.38 16.04 -7.39
C ASP A 148 -0.85 15.24 -6.96
N GLN A 149 -0.69 13.92 -6.87
CA GLN A 149 -1.81 13.02 -6.61
C GLN A 149 -1.34 11.67 -6.09
N TYR A 150 -2.11 11.08 -5.17
CA TYR A 150 -1.92 9.68 -4.79
C TYR A 150 -2.36 8.75 -5.92
N THR A 151 -1.68 7.63 -6.04
CA THR A 151 -1.98 6.59 -7.02
C THR A 151 -2.16 5.24 -6.32
N THR A 152 -3.08 4.43 -6.84
CA THR A 152 -3.37 3.08 -6.31
C THR A 152 -3.34 2.02 -7.41
N ALA A 153 -2.84 2.36 -8.60
CA ALA A 153 -2.71 1.40 -9.68
C ALA A 153 -1.68 0.34 -9.25
N PRO A 154 -1.96 -0.96 -9.42
CA PRO A 154 -1.07 -2.03 -8.93
C PRO A 154 0.31 -2.04 -9.58
N VAL A 155 0.53 -1.25 -10.64
CA VAL A 155 1.80 -1.07 -11.33
C VAL A 155 2.45 0.29 -11.08
N PHE A 156 1.80 1.16 -10.30
CA PHE A 156 2.29 2.48 -9.88
C PHE A 156 1.46 2.99 -8.68
N ALA A 157 1.80 2.58 -7.46
CA ALA A 157 1.04 2.85 -6.25
C ALA A 157 1.87 3.57 -5.16
N SER A 158 1.29 4.62 -4.60
CA SER A 158 1.90 5.41 -3.52
C SER A 158 1.93 4.60 -2.21
N ASP A 159 3.06 4.57 -1.51
CA ASP A 159 3.16 3.97 -0.18
C ASP A 159 2.73 4.93 0.95
N ASP A 160 1.99 4.43 1.94
CA ASP A 160 1.59 5.11 3.17
C ASP A 160 1.91 4.30 4.45
N SER A 161 2.88 3.38 4.35
CA SER A 161 3.33 2.54 5.46
C SER A 161 4.15 3.24 6.57
N ARG A 162 4.47 4.54 6.44
CA ARG A 162 5.26 5.35 7.40
C ARG A 162 4.45 6.51 7.99
N LEU A 163 5.07 7.67 8.21
CA LEU A 163 4.41 8.82 8.86
C LEU A 163 3.58 9.62 7.85
N LEU A 164 4.15 9.91 6.68
CA LEU A 164 3.52 10.60 5.57
C LEU A 164 3.55 9.71 4.32
N PRO A 165 2.55 9.81 3.43
CA PRO A 165 2.50 9.04 2.19
C PRO A 165 3.53 9.53 1.17
N GLU A 166 3.82 8.71 0.17
CA GLU A 166 4.49 9.14 -1.06
C GLU A 166 3.61 10.12 -1.85
N LEU A 167 4.24 11.03 -2.60
CA LEU A 167 3.53 12.03 -3.40
C LEU A 167 4.05 12.06 -4.84
N PRO A 168 3.45 11.26 -5.75
CA PRO A 168 3.70 11.33 -7.18
C PRO A 168 3.16 12.62 -7.81
N GLN A 169 3.83 13.07 -8.88
CA GLN A 169 3.38 14.17 -9.73
C GLN A 169 3.28 13.73 -11.19
N GLY A 170 2.14 14.03 -11.81
CA GLY A 170 1.90 13.61 -13.19
C GLY A 170 0.49 13.89 -13.69
N ILE A 171 0.12 13.16 -14.73
CA ILE A 171 -1.18 13.16 -15.36
C ILE A 171 -1.81 11.80 -15.15
N SER A 172 -3.08 11.75 -14.75
CA SER A 172 -3.87 10.53 -14.74
C SER A 172 -5.22 10.74 -15.43
N ILE A 173 -5.74 9.67 -16.02
CA ILE A 173 -7.11 9.62 -16.53
C ILE A 173 -7.79 8.38 -15.96
N THR A 174 -9.01 8.53 -15.45
CA THR A 174 -9.85 7.42 -14.99
C THR A 174 -11.22 7.53 -15.62
N SER A 175 -11.72 6.43 -16.16
CA SER A 175 -12.99 6.37 -16.87
C SER A 175 -13.87 5.25 -16.32
N ASN A 176 -15.12 5.58 -16.02
CA ASN A 176 -16.16 4.64 -15.58
C ASN A 176 -17.38 4.70 -16.52
N GLU A 177 -17.18 4.93 -17.81
CA GLU A 177 -18.29 5.03 -18.80
C GLU A 177 -19.01 3.70 -19.00
N ILE A 178 -18.32 2.57 -18.83
CA ILE A 178 -18.85 1.24 -19.05
C ILE A 178 -19.17 0.61 -17.69
N LYS A 179 -20.42 0.17 -17.49
CA LYS A 179 -20.85 -0.45 -16.23
C LYS A 179 -19.94 -1.63 -15.88
N GLY A 180 -19.43 -1.61 -14.65
CA GLY A 180 -18.54 -2.65 -14.13
C GLY A 180 -17.09 -2.55 -14.60
N LEU A 181 -16.75 -1.60 -15.48
CA LEU A 181 -15.38 -1.38 -15.97
C LEU A 181 -14.84 -0.03 -15.50
N LYS A 182 -13.74 -0.08 -14.74
CA LYS A 182 -12.88 1.08 -14.50
C LYS A 182 -11.66 0.97 -15.41
N LEU A 183 -11.47 1.93 -16.30
CA LEU A 183 -10.23 2.10 -17.05
C LEU A 183 -9.41 3.22 -16.43
N GLU A 184 -8.09 3.03 -16.32
CA GLU A 184 -7.19 4.07 -15.87
C GLU A 184 -5.87 4.05 -16.63
N GLY A 185 -5.27 5.22 -16.77
CA GLY A 185 -3.94 5.39 -17.32
C GLY A 185 -3.25 6.59 -16.71
N GLY A 186 -1.92 6.61 -16.77
CA GLY A 186 -1.15 7.66 -16.15
C GLY A 186 0.22 7.87 -16.79
N HIS A 187 0.72 9.09 -16.64
CA HIS A 187 2.04 9.55 -17.04
C HIS A 187 2.62 10.37 -15.88
N PHE A 188 3.61 9.81 -15.18
CA PHE A 188 4.20 10.40 -13.99
C PHE A 188 5.69 10.63 -14.20
N THR A 189 6.23 11.72 -13.64
CA THR A 189 7.62 12.14 -13.89
C THR A 189 8.43 12.37 -12.62
N SER A 190 7.78 12.40 -11.46
CA SER A 190 8.47 12.43 -10.17
C SER A 190 7.62 11.82 -9.06
N SER A 191 8.29 11.41 -7.98
CA SER A 191 7.62 11.07 -6.73
C SER A 191 8.47 11.43 -5.52
N VAL A 192 7.84 12.04 -4.51
CA VAL A 192 8.48 12.37 -3.24
C VAL A 192 8.21 11.24 -2.23
N ALA A 193 9.28 10.54 -1.85
CA ALA A 193 9.26 9.43 -0.90
C ALA A 193 8.70 9.84 0.47
N GLN A 194 8.24 8.87 1.25
CA GLN A 194 7.57 9.06 2.54
C GLN A 194 8.35 9.94 3.52
N ASN A 195 9.68 9.86 3.51
CA ASN A 195 10.57 10.55 4.44
C ASN A 195 11.53 11.54 3.77
N GLN A 196 11.07 12.21 2.70
CA GLN A 196 11.84 13.19 1.93
C GLN A 196 10.99 14.42 1.60
N THR A 197 11.64 15.52 1.20
CA THR A 197 10.98 16.78 0.85
C THR A 197 11.40 17.35 -0.51
N TYR A 198 12.43 16.80 -1.13
CA TYR A 198 12.92 17.27 -2.43
C TYR A 198 12.21 16.56 -3.58
N HIS A 199 12.18 17.22 -4.73
CA HIS A 199 11.54 16.73 -5.94
C HIS A 199 12.21 15.44 -6.45
N ASP A 200 11.39 14.47 -6.84
CA ASP A 200 11.78 13.13 -7.32
C ASP A 200 12.83 12.41 -6.44
N SER A 201 12.50 12.19 -5.17
CA SER A 201 13.42 11.49 -4.27
C SER A 201 13.48 9.97 -4.49
N LEU A 202 12.61 9.42 -5.34
CA LEU A 202 12.62 8.01 -5.74
C LEU A 202 13.40 7.76 -7.04
N GLY A 203 13.73 8.80 -7.81
CA GLY A 203 14.45 8.66 -9.09
C GLY A 203 13.56 8.10 -10.21
N LEU A 204 12.28 8.42 -10.21
CA LEU A 204 11.28 7.88 -11.13
C LEU A 204 11.63 8.12 -12.60
N THR A 205 12.23 9.27 -12.93
CA THR A 205 12.44 9.78 -14.30
C THR A 205 11.13 9.93 -15.08
N LYS A 206 10.48 8.80 -15.41
CA LYS A 206 9.18 8.73 -16.06
C LYS A 206 8.55 7.33 -15.92
N THR A 207 7.25 7.28 -15.64
CA THR A 207 6.42 6.07 -15.79
C THR A 207 5.15 6.35 -16.57
N ASP A 208 4.89 5.53 -17.58
CA ASP A 208 3.60 5.45 -18.28
C ASP A 208 2.89 4.15 -17.86
N PHE A 209 1.59 4.20 -17.57
CA PHE A 209 0.79 2.99 -17.36
C PHE A 209 -0.61 3.09 -17.96
N VAL A 210 -1.20 1.93 -18.23
CA VAL A 210 -2.59 1.76 -18.63
C VAL A 210 -3.12 0.45 -18.08
N GLY A 211 -4.38 0.42 -17.68
CA GLY A 211 -5.04 -0.80 -17.26
C GLY A 211 -6.47 -0.55 -16.83
N GLY A 212 -7.01 -1.54 -16.12
CA GLY A 212 -8.35 -1.42 -15.60
C GLY A 212 -8.77 -2.63 -14.78
N VAL A 213 -9.93 -2.46 -14.16
CA VAL A 213 -10.60 -3.45 -13.34
C VAL A 213 -11.99 -3.68 -13.91
N TYR A 214 -12.35 -4.95 -14.09
CA TYR A 214 -13.68 -5.34 -14.57
C TYR A 214 -14.38 -6.27 -13.59
N ALA A 215 -15.62 -5.94 -13.24
CA ALA A 215 -16.53 -6.81 -12.51
C ALA A 215 -17.29 -7.69 -13.51
N PHE A 216 -16.81 -8.92 -13.72
CA PHE A 216 -17.45 -9.90 -14.60
C PHE A 216 -18.81 -10.34 -14.05
N THR A 217 -18.88 -10.49 -12.73
CA THR A 217 -20.11 -10.76 -11.96
C THR A 217 -20.02 -9.99 -10.62
N PRO A 218 -21.08 -9.95 -9.80
CA PRO A 218 -20.96 -9.40 -8.44
C PRO A 218 -19.94 -10.12 -7.54
N GLU A 219 -19.57 -11.36 -7.90
CA GLU A 219 -18.65 -12.21 -7.15
C GLU A 219 -17.24 -12.24 -7.75
N VAL A 220 -17.08 -11.94 -9.04
CA VAL A 220 -15.83 -12.10 -9.79
C VAL A 220 -15.38 -10.76 -10.35
N THR A 221 -14.21 -10.32 -9.91
CA THR A 221 -13.51 -9.15 -10.46
C THR A 221 -12.15 -9.56 -10.99
N GLY A 222 -11.67 -8.87 -12.01
CA GLY A 222 -10.32 -9.05 -12.50
C GLY A 222 -9.68 -7.76 -12.95
N SER A 223 -8.37 -7.73 -12.92
CA SER A 223 -7.56 -6.57 -13.23
C SER A 223 -6.50 -6.91 -14.26
N LEU A 224 -6.21 -5.99 -15.18
CA LEU A 224 -5.11 -6.12 -16.13
C LEU A 224 -4.44 -4.76 -16.32
N TYR A 225 -3.13 -4.72 -16.12
CA TYR A 225 -2.34 -3.50 -16.18
C TYR A 225 -1.02 -3.72 -16.89
N TYR A 226 -0.57 -2.69 -17.59
CA TYR A 226 0.76 -2.55 -18.14
C TYR A 226 1.38 -1.24 -17.66
N ALA A 227 2.64 -1.28 -17.26
CA ALA A 227 3.44 -0.08 -17.01
C ALA A 227 4.83 -0.19 -17.64
N LYS A 228 5.38 0.97 -17.96
CA LYS A 228 6.75 1.16 -18.40
C LYS A 228 7.37 2.28 -17.58
N THR A 229 8.36 1.94 -16.77
CA THR A 229 9.19 2.88 -16.01
C THR A 229 10.53 3.02 -16.74
N GLU A 230 10.78 4.22 -17.27
CA GLU A 230 11.92 4.52 -18.12
C GLU A 230 13.24 4.12 -17.45
N ASP A 231 14.12 3.45 -18.19
CA ASP A 231 15.40 2.94 -17.72
C ASP A 231 15.38 1.92 -16.59
N TYR A 232 14.23 1.55 -16.03
CA TYR A 232 14.15 0.52 -14.99
C TYR A 232 13.57 -0.79 -15.53
N PHE A 233 12.25 -0.80 -15.78
CA PHE A 233 11.52 -2.01 -16.12
C PHE A 233 10.18 -1.73 -16.78
N ARG A 234 9.63 -2.78 -17.40
CA ARG A 234 8.24 -2.86 -17.83
C ARG A 234 7.52 -3.96 -17.06
N LYS A 235 6.28 -3.72 -16.67
CA LYS A 235 5.46 -4.61 -15.85
C LYS A 235 4.16 -4.94 -16.56
N TYR A 236 3.79 -6.21 -16.50
CA TYR A 236 2.40 -6.63 -16.60
C TYR A 236 1.92 -7.06 -15.23
N TYR A 237 0.74 -6.62 -14.84
CA TYR A 237 0.04 -7.13 -13.67
C TYR A 237 -1.31 -7.69 -14.08
N SER A 238 -1.67 -8.83 -13.51
CA SER A 238 -3.03 -9.35 -13.62
C SER A 238 -3.51 -9.89 -12.29
N ASN A 239 -4.80 -9.72 -12.04
CA ASN A 239 -5.47 -10.27 -10.87
C ASN A 239 -6.81 -10.89 -11.24
N LEU A 240 -7.18 -11.93 -10.50
CA LEU A 240 -8.52 -12.47 -10.47
C LEU A 240 -8.93 -12.65 -9.01
N ASN A 241 -10.02 -12.02 -8.63
CA ASN A 241 -10.62 -12.12 -7.30
C ASN A 241 -12.02 -12.72 -7.43
N TRP A 242 -12.31 -13.73 -6.61
CA TRP A 242 -13.62 -14.36 -6.50
C TRP A 242 -14.05 -14.44 -5.05
N THR A 243 -15.24 -13.94 -4.72
CA THR A 243 -15.82 -14.04 -3.38
C THR A 243 -17.23 -14.60 -3.47
N HIS A 244 -17.51 -15.66 -2.72
CA HIS A 244 -18.79 -16.36 -2.73
C HIS A 244 -19.33 -16.57 -1.32
N ALA A 245 -20.60 -16.23 -1.11
CA ALA A 245 -21.30 -16.49 0.14
C ALA A 245 -21.82 -17.93 0.15
N LEU A 246 -21.44 -18.72 1.15
CA LEU A 246 -21.88 -20.11 1.33
C LEU A 246 -23.17 -20.18 2.17
N SER A 247 -23.33 -19.22 3.09
CA SER A 247 -24.51 -19.00 3.94
C SER A 247 -24.53 -17.53 4.41
N ASP A 248 -25.49 -17.16 5.26
CA ASP A 248 -25.57 -15.81 5.86
C ASP A 248 -24.34 -15.44 6.71
N ASP A 249 -23.61 -16.43 7.21
CA ASP A 249 -22.47 -16.29 8.12
C ASP A 249 -21.18 -16.95 7.61
N GLN A 250 -21.19 -17.51 6.40
CA GLN A 250 -20.02 -18.14 5.80
C GLN A 250 -19.74 -17.62 4.41
N SER A 251 -18.46 -17.42 4.11
CA SER A 251 -18.01 -17.04 2.78
C SER A 251 -16.64 -17.63 2.46
N PHE A 252 -16.37 -17.81 1.19
CA PHE A 252 -15.05 -18.17 0.69
C PHE A 252 -14.58 -17.13 -0.33
N ALA A 253 -13.31 -16.75 -0.25
CA ALA A 253 -12.68 -15.85 -1.19
C ALA A 253 -11.40 -16.46 -1.74
N LEU A 254 -11.16 -16.28 -3.04
CA LEU A 254 -9.92 -16.58 -3.74
C LEU A 254 -9.37 -15.30 -4.35
N ASP A 255 -8.06 -15.10 -4.22
CA ASP A 255 -7.35 -13.98 -4.82
C ASP A 255 -6.06 -14.47 -5.46
N PHE A 256 -5.93 -14.26 -6.78
CA PHE A 256 -4.75 -14.61 -7.56
C PHE A 256 -4.12 -13.36 -8.14
N ASN A 257 -2.81 -13.21 -7.96
CA ASN A 257 -2.01 -12.11 -8.52
C ASN A 257 -0.83 -12.67 -9.31
N ILE A 258 -0.51 -12.01 -10.42
CA ILE A 258 0.72 -12.23 -11.18
C ILE A 258 1.33 -10.89 -11.58
N TYR A 259 2.65 -10.78 -11.39
CA TYR A 259 3.50 -9.77 -12.02
C TYR A 259 4.46 -10.46 -12.99
N ASP A 260 4.61 -9.89 -14.19
CA ASP A 260 5.73 -10.17 -15.10
C ASP A 260 6.52 -8.87 -15.27
N THR A 261 7.75 -8.84 -14.73
CA THR A 261 8.61 -7.66 -14.65
C THR A 261 9.90 -7.92 -15.41
N LYS A 262 10.23 -7.08 -16.39
CA LYS A 262 11.48 -7.21 -17.15
C LYS A 262 12.19 -5.87 -17.24
N SER A 263 13.52 -5.89 -17.22
CA SER A 263 14.30 -4.67 -17.45
C SER A 263 13.95 -4.02 -18.79
N ASP A 264 13.89 -2.69 -18.80
CA ASP A 264 13.70 -1.84 -19.99
C ASP A 264 14.77 -0.73 -19.98
N GLY A 265 15.08 -0.17 -21.15
CA GLY A 265 16.12 0.86 -21.29
C GLY A 265 17.48 0.43 -20.72
N ALA A 266 18.10 1.30 -19.92
CA ALA A 266 19.34 0.99 -19.21
C ALA A 266 19.20 -0.20 -18.24
N GLY A 267 18.01 -0.45 -17.69
CA GLY A 267 17.70 -1.45 -16.67
C GLY A 267 18.43 -1.19 -15.34
N LEU A 268 18.29 0.01 -14.79
CA LEU A 268 19.02 0.47 -13.61
C LEU A 268 18.83 -0.42 -12.37
N GLN A 269 17.72 -1.16 -12.30
CA GLN A 269 17.56 -2.25 -11.34
C GLN A 269 18.02 -3.59 -11.95
N ARG A 270 18.89 -4.29 -11.22
CA ARG A 270 19.47 -5.58 -11.56
C ARG A 270 19.12 -6.63 -10.52
N ALA A 271 19.25 -7.90 -10.90
CA ALA A 271 19.05 -9.02 -9.98
C ALA A 271 20.00 -8.90 -8.77
N GLU A 272 19.45 -9.01 -7.55
CA GLU A 272 20.24 -8.87 -6.31
C GLU A 272 21.38 -9.89 -6.19
N LYS A 273 21.23 -11.08 -6.80
CA LYS A 273 22.22 -12.17 -6.74
C LYS A 273 23.63 -11.77 -7.22
N ASP A 274 23.73 -10.85 -8.17
CA ASP A 274 25.01 -10.47 -8.78
C ASP A 274 25.13 -8.96 -9.06
N GLY A 275 24.05 -8.19 -8.96
CA GLY A 275 24.03 -6.76 -9.21
C GLY A 275 24.25 -6.35 -10.67
N VAL A 276 24.26 -7.29 -11.62
CA VAL A 276 24.56 -7.04 -13.04
C VAL A 276 23.55 -7.64 -14.00
N THR A 277 22.89 -8.73 -13.62
CA THR A 277 21.91 -9.44 -14.45
C THR A 277 20.62 -8.62 -14.59
N LYS A 278 20.12 -8.51 -15.82
CA LYS A 278 18.85 -7.83 -16.10
C LYS A 278 17.69 -8.61 -15.47
N LEU A 279 16.67 -7.90 -15.01
CA LEU A 279 15.46 -8.52 -14.48
C LEU A 279 14.69 -9.23 -15.59
N ASP A 280 14.36 -10.49 -15.36
CA ASP A 280 13.33 -11.26 -16.07
C ASP A 280 12.54 -12.05 -15.03
N ASN A 281 11.66 -11.37 -14.31
CA ASN A 281 10.99 -11.88 -13.13
C ASN A 281 9.52 -12.17 -13.41
N ARG A 282 9.02 -13.29 -12.87
CA ARG A 282 7.58 -13.50 -12.66
C ARG A 282 7.30 -13.87 -11.21
N ALA A 283 6.44 -13.09 -10.57
CA ALA A 283 5.98 -13.30 -9.21
C ALA A 283 4.49 -13.63 -9.20
N PHE A 284 4.13 -14.72 -8.56
CA PHE A 284 2.76 -15.24 -8.46
C PHE A 284 2.35 -15.34 -7.01
N SER A 285 1.11 -15.01 -6.68
CA SER A 285 0.55 -15.34 -5.38
C SER A 285 -0.90 -15.80 -5.51
N LEU A 286 -1.28 -16.83 -4.75
CA LEU A 286 -2.65 -17.31 -4.62
C LEU A 286 -3.01 -17.34 -3.14
N GLN A 287 -4.13 -16.73 -2.79
CA GLN A 287 -4.68 -16.71 -1.44
C GLN A 287 -6.10 -17.29 -1.46
N GLY A 288 -6.43 -18.10 -0.46
CA GLY A 288 -7.79 -18.52 -0.15
C GLY A 288 -8.16 -18.16 1.29
N ALA A 289 -9.32 -17.54 1.48
CA ALA A 289 -9.83 -17.12 2.78
C ALA A 289 -11.23 -17.70 3.02
N TYR A 290 -11.39 -18.45 4.11
CA TYR A 290 -12.67 -18.97 4.56
C TYR A 290 -13.11 -18.23 5.82
N THR A 291 -14.28 -17.60 5.76
CA THR A 291 -14.89 -16.88 6.88
C THR A 291 -16.08 -17.67 7.41
N ILE A 292 -16.15 -17.82 8.74
CA ILE A 292 -17.28 -18.38 9.47
C ILE A 292 -17.57 -17.54 10.71
N GLY A 293 -18.72 -16.87 10.73
CA GLY A 293 -19.12 -15.93 11.77
C GLY A 293 -18.07 -14.84 11.99
N ALA A 294 -17.40 -14.90 13.13
CA ALA A 294 -16.39 -13.91 13.53
C ALA A 294 -14.98 -14.20 13.01
N HIS A 295 -14.75 -15.40 12.46
CA HIS A 295 -13.43 -15.97 12.23
C HIS A 295 -13.12 -16.01 10.73
N THR A 296 -11.90 -15.66 10.35
CA THR A 296 -11.40 -15.86 8.99
C THR A 296 -10.09 -16.63 9.04
N PHE A 297 -10.01 -17.72 8.28
CA PHE A 297 -8.81 -18.53 8.10
C PHE A 297 -8.29 -18.34 6.69
N THR A 298 -7.03 -17.94 6.56
CA THR A 298 -6.41 -17.64 5.27
C THR A 298 -5.16 -18.50 5.07
N LEU A 299 -5.06 -19.13 3.90
CA LEU A 299 -3.84 -19.76 3.41
C LEU A 299 -3.40 -19.06 2.14
N ALA A 300 -2.10 -18.81 2.00
CA ALA A 300 -1.56 -18.28 0.75
C ALA A 300 -0.26 -18.97 0.35
N ALA A 301 -0.02 -19.03 -0.95
CA ALA A 301 1.21 -19.52 -1.54
C ALA A 301 1.72 -18.50 -2.56
N GLN A 302 3.02 -18.29 -2.60
CA GLN A 302 3.68 -17.36 -3.50
C GLN A 302 4.95 -17.99 -4.07
N LYS A 303 5.25 -17.64 -5.32
CA LYS A 303 6.42 -18.15 -6.03
C LYS A 303 7.00 -17.08 -6.93
N VAL A 304 8.32 -16.96 -6.88
CA VAL A 304 9.11 -16.10 -7.75
C VAL A 304 9.92 -16.97 -8.70
N THR A 305 9.97 -16.59 -9.97
CA THR A 305 10.69 -17.31 -11.03
C THR A 305 11.38 -16.35 -11.97
N GLY A 306 12.39 -16.88 -12.67
CA GLY A 306 13.19 -16.10 -13.61
C GLY A 306 14.41 -15.47 -12.92
N ASP A 307 14.95 -14.41 -13.51
CA ASP A 307 16.15 -13.73 -13.05
C ASP A 307 15.80 -12.45 -12.29
N GLY A 308 16.32 -12.33 -11.07
CA GLY A 308 16.06 -11.23 -10.15
C GLY A 308 14.81 -11.40 -9.29
N ASP A 309 14.80 -10.65 -8.20
CA ASP A 309 13.65 -10.38 -7.35
C ASP A 309 12.56 -9.61 -8.11
N TYR A 310 11.35 -9.57 -7.55
CA TYR A 310 10.32 -8.68 -8.08
C TYR A 310 10.73 -7.22 -7.83
N GLY A 311 11.17 -6.54 -8.89
CA GLY A 311 11.64 -5.16 -8.79
C GLY A 311 10.50 -4.15 -8.70
N TYR A 312 10.53 -3.29 -7.68
CA TYR A 312 9.62 -2.16 -7.48
C TYR A 312 10.31 -1.10 -6.60
N GLY A 313 9.66 0.06 -6.42
CA GLY A 313 10.08 1.09 -5.48
C GLY A 313 10.21 2.46 -6.14
N VAL A 314 10.91 2.54 -7.28
CA VAL A 314 10.94 3.77 -8.09
C VAL A 314 9.56 4.15 -8.62
N ASP A 315 8.73 3.15 -8.88
CA ASP A 315 7.32 3.23 -9.26
C ASP A 315 6.36 3.30 -8.06
N GLY A 316 6.88 3.69 -6.89
CA GLY A 316 6.15 3.78 -5.63
C GLY A 316 6.27 2.51 -4.78
N GLY A 317 6.48 2.68 -3.47
CA GLY A 317 6.65 1.58 -2.53
C GLY A 317 5.37 0.75 -2.30
N GLY A 318 4.20 1.24 -2.74
CA GLY A 318 2.94 0.53 -2.66
C GLY A 318 2.72 -0.49 -3.80
N THR A 319 3.64 -0.56 -4.76
CA THR A 319 3.54 -1.35 -6.00
C THR A 319 3.83 -2.85 -5.78
N VAL A 320 3.24 -3.45 -4.75
CA VAL A 320 3.37 -4.87 -4.42
C VAL A 320 2.05 -5.45 -3.91
N PHE A 321 1.34 -6.16 -4.80
CA PHE A 321 0.01 -6.75 -4.50
C PHE A 321 0.10 -8.27 -4.29
N LEU A 322 1.27 -8.77 -3.92
CA LEU A 322 1.51 -10.19 -3.70
C LEU A 322 0.98 -10.60 -2.31
N ALA A 323 0.33 -11.76 -2.20
CA ALA A 323 -0.35 -12.18 -0.97
C ALA A 323 0.58 -12.33 0.26
N ASN A 324 1.85 -12.67 0.04
CA ASN A 324 2.85 -12.77 1.10
C ASN A 324 3.69 -11.50 1.27
N SER A 325 3.32 -10.38 0.65
CA SER A 325 3.86 -9.06 1.03
C SER A 325 3.27 -8.61 2.35
N ILE A 326 4.13 -8.55 3.38
CA ILE A 326 3.70 -8.35 4.77
C ILE A 326 4.52 -7.26 5.48
N ALA A 327 4.54 -7.23 6.82
CA ALA A 327 5.01 -6.07 7.55
C ALA A 327 6.49 -5.75 7.30
N ARG A 328 7.32 -6.78 7.11
CA ARG A 328 8.75 -6.65 6.88
C ARG A 328 9.23 -7.21 5.54
N SER A 329 8.99 -8.50 5.26
CA SER A 329 9.40 -9.13 4.00
C SER A 329 8.26 -9.18 2.98
N ASP A 330 8.64 -9.10 1.71
CA ASP A 330 7.76 -9.34 0.57
C ASP A 330 7.80 -10.78 0.07
N PHE A 331 8.77 -11.58 0.55
CA PHE A 331 9.05 -12.95 0.07
C PHE A 331 9.16 -13.01 -1.45
N ASN A 332 9.83 -12.01 -2.03
CA ASN A 332 9.86 -11.72 -3.45
C ASN A 332 11.25 -11.94 -4.08
N ALA A 333 12.18 -12.58 -3.36
CA ALA A 333 13.54 -12.84 -3.83
C ALA A 333 13.55 -13.84 -5.00
N GLU A 334 14.60 -13.79 -5.83
CA GLU A 334 14.75 -14.68 -6.96
C GLU A 334 14.64 -16.16 -6.52
N GLY A 335 13.79 -16.94 -7.21
CA GLY A 335 13.63 -18.39 -6.94
C GLY A 335 12.80 -18.73 -5.69
N GLU A 336 12.41 -17.75 -4.89
CA GLU A 336 11.75 -17.97 -3.62
C GLU A 336 10.34 -18.56 -3.76
N LYS A 337 10.03 -19.51 -2.87
CA LYS A 337 8.68 -20.06 -2.66
C LYS A 337 8.29 -19.81 -1.21
N SER A 338 7.11 -19.21 -1.00
CA SER A 338 6.64 -18.90 0.33
C SER A 338 5.20 -19.34 0.57
N TYR A 339 4.90 -19.67 1.82
CA TYR A 339 3.60 -20.14 2.27
C TYR A 339 3.18 -19.39 3.53
N GLN A 340 1.91 -19.00 3.60
CA GLN A 340 1.32 -18.26 4.70
C GLN A 340 0.15 -19.03 5.31
N ALA A 341 0.09 -19.01 6.63
CA ALA A 341 -1.11 -19.29 7.40
C ALA A 341 -1.47 -18.05 8.21
N ARG A 342 -2.73 -17.62 8.11
CA ARG A 342 -3.24 -16.41 8.75
C ARG A 342 -4.61 -16.66 9.38
N TYR A 343 -4.84 -16.01 10.50
CA TYR A 343 -6.10 -16.02 11.22
C TYR A 343 -6.49 -14.61 11.63
N ASP A 344 -7.75 -14.26 11.38
CA ASP A 344 -8.37 -13.01 11.79
C ASP A 344 -9.63 -13.30 12.63
N ILE A 345 -9.90 -12.44 13.59
CA ILE A 345 -11.14 -12.47 14.37
C ILE A 345 -11.70 -11.05 14.57
N ASN A 346 -13.00 -10.90 14.27
CA ASN A 346 -13.76 -9.68 14.52
C ASN A 346 -14.55 -9.80 15.83
N MET A 347 -14.28 -8.92 16.80
CA MET A 347 -14.87 -9.02 18.13
C MET A 347 -16.30 -8.45 18.24
N ALA A 348 -16.87 -7.96 17.14
CA ALA A 348 -18.21 -7.39 17.13
C ALA A 348 -19.29 -8.40 17.56
N THR A 349 -19.18 -9.66 17.14
CA THR A 349 -20.10 -10.75 17.54
C THR A 349 -19.98 -11.12 19.02
N PHE A 350 -18.86 -10.76 19.65
CA PHE A 350 -18.60 -10.95 21.08
C PHE A 350 -18.91 -9.69 21.91
N GLY A 351 -19.59 -8.69 21.32
CA GLY A 351 -20.03 -7.49 22.03
C GLY A 351 -19.00 -6.37 22.10
N ILE A 352 -17.87 -6.47 21.39
CA ILE A 352 -16.83 -5.42 21.36
C ILE A 352 -16.66 -4.92 19.91
N PRO A 353 -17.64 -4.17 19.37
CA PRO A 353 -17.55 -3.65 18.01
C PRO A 353 -16.34 -2.72 17.86
N GLY A 354 -15.65 -2.83 16.72
CA GLY A 354 -14.44 -2.09 16.40
C GLY A 354 -13.14 -2.76 16.84
N LEU A 355 -13.17 -3.78 17.71
CA LEU A 355 -11.98 -4.56 18.08
C LEU A 355 -11.78 -5.74 17.12
N SER A 356 -10.57 -5.92 16.63
CA SER A 356 -10.17 -7.05 15.81
C SER A 356 -8.74 -7.51 16.10
N PHE A 357 -8.47 -8.79 15.88
CA PHE A 357 -7.13 -9.36 15.99
C PHE A 357 -6.75 -10.09 14.71
N MET A 358 -5.46 -10.05 14.37
CA MET A 358 -4.88 -10.82 13.28
C MET A 358 -3.56 -11.43 13.73
N THR A 359 -3.30 -12.65 13.33
CA THR A 359 -1.97 -13.25 13.42
C THR A 359 -1.67 -14.02 12.14
N ARG A 360 -0.40 -14.03 11.73
CA ARG A 360 0.05 -14.82 10.59
C ARG A 360 1.47 -15.31 10.78
N TYR A 361 1.78 -16.39 10.07
CA TYR A 361 3.11 -16.93 9.94
C TYR A 361 3.37 -17.20 8.46
N VAL A 362 4.49 -16.68 7.96
CA VAL A 362 4.94 -16.88 6.58
C VAL A 362 6.32 -17.53 6.62
N THR A 363 6.54 -18.53 5.78
CA THR A 363 7.84 -19.18 5.60
C THR A 363 8.21 -19.20 4.14
N GLY A 364 9.46 -18.83 3.84
CA GLY A 364 10.06 -18.74 2.52
C GLY A 364 11.29 -19.65 2.40
N SER A 365 11.53 -20.18 1.21
CA SER A 365 12.72 -20.99 0.91
C SER A 365 13.10 -20.93 -0.56
N GLY A 366 14.39 -21.14 -0.85
CA GLY A 366 14.93 -21.14 -2.21
C GLY A 366 15.27 -19.75 -2.74
N ALA A 367 15.42 -18.76 -1.85
CA ALA A 367 15.77 -17.40 -2.22
C ALA A 367 17.23 -17.31 -2.69
N ASN A 368 17.44 -16.65 -3.83
CA ASN A 368 18.75 -16.29 -4.36
C ASN A 368 18.96 -14.78 -4.19
N THR A 369 20.01 -14.40 -3.48
CA THR A 369 20.41 -13.02 -3.21
C THR A 369 21.93 -12.91 -3.34
N GLY A 370 22.51 -11.72 -3.15
CA GLY A 370 23.96 -11.55 -3.14
C GLY A 370 24.68 -12.31 -2.01
N THR A 371 23.95 -12.79 -0.99
CA THR A 371 24.51 -13.49 0.17
C THR A 371 24.25 -14.99 0.18
N THR A 372 23.28 -15.48 -0.58
CA THR A 372 22.86 -16.89 -0.56
C THR A 372 22.22 -17.31 -1.88
N SER A 373 22.31 -18.60 -2.21
CA SER A 373 21.69 -19.20 -3.41
C SER A 373 20.65 -20.28 -3.06
N ASN A 374 20.21 -20.32 -1.80
CA ASN A 374 19.15 -21.21 -1.31
C ASN A 374 18.66 -20.74 0.06
N GLY A 375 18.46 -19.43 0.18
CA GLY A 375 18.11 -18.77 1.43
C GLY A 375 16.75 -19.18 1.96
N LYS A 376 16.62 -19.09 3.28
CA LYS A 376 15.36 -19.30 4.00
C LYS A 376 15.06 -18.09 4.86
N GLU A 377 13.78 -17.79 4.97
CA GLU A 377 13.28 -16.77 5.86
C GLU A 377 11.90 -17.13 6.40
N TRP A 378 11.55 -16.54 7.53
CA TRP A 378 10.19 -16.59 8.04
C TRP A 378 9.86 -15.32 8.79
N GLU A 379 8.57 -15.01 8.84
CA GLU A 379 8.04 -13.87 9.57
C GLU A 379 6.73 -14.22 10.26
N ARG A 380 6.58 -13.74 11.49
CA ARG A 380 5.34 -13.82 12.26
C ARG A 380 4.86 -12.42 12.59
N ASP A 381 3.61 -12.13 12.22
CA ASP A 381 2.95 -10.89 12.58
C ASP A 381 1.81 -11.11 13.55
N ILE A 382 1.67 -10.19 14.50
CA ILE A 382 0.53 -10.09 15.41
C ILE A 382 0.00 -8.65 15.35
N GLU A 383 -1.29 -8.49 15.12
CA GLU A 383 -1.98 -7.20 15.12
C GLU A 383 -3.19 -7.23 16.06
N ALA A 384 -3.37 -6.14 16.81
CA ALA A 384 -4.63 -5.80 17.46
C ALA A 384 -5.03 -4.41 17.00
N LYS A 385 -6.29 -4.23 16.61
CA LYS A 385 -6.84 -2.94 16.18
C LYS A 385 -8.15 -2.67 16.90
N TYR A 386 -8.31 -1.45 17.41
CA TYR A 386 -9.58 -0.96 17.93
C TYR A 386 -9.97 0.33 17.22
N VAL A 387 -11.22 0.40 16.73
CA VAL A 387 -11.81 1.64 16.18
C VAL A 387 -12.91 2.09 17.12
N ILE A 388 -12.85 3.32 17.60
CA ILE A 388 -13.89 3.90 18.45
C ILE A 388 -15.17 4.08 17.64
N GLN A 389 -16.27 3.51 18.13
CA GLN A 389 -17.52 3.40 17.37
C GLN A 389 -18.45 4.61 17.51
N SER A 390 -18.31 5.41 18.56
CA SER A 390 -19.21 6.53 18.87
C SER A 390 -18.56 7.60 19.76
N GLY A 391 -19.24 8.72 19.94
CA GLY A 391 -18.77 9.85 20.75
C GLY A 391 -17.77 10.76 20.02
N PRO A 392 -17.13 11.70 20.74
CA PRO A 392 -16.25 12.70 20.13
C PRO A 392 -15.04 12.12 19.40
N ALA A 393 -14.54 10.98 19.86
CA ALA A 393 -13.39 10.29 19.26
C ALA A 393 -13.80 9.19 18.27
N LYS A 394 -15.05 9.17 17.79
CA LYS A 394 -15.50 8.21 16.77
C LYS A 394 -14.54 8.20 15.59
N ASP A 395 -14.25 7.00 15.06
CA ASP A 395 -13.33 6.75 13.95
C ASP A 395 -11.83 6.87 14.30
N LEU A 396 -11.47 7.29 15.52
CA LEU A 396 -10.11 7.10 16.03
C LEU A 396 -9.80 5.60 16.07
N SER A 397 -8.73 5.22 15.39
CA SER A 397 -8.21 3.86 15.40
C SER A 397 -6.91 3.77 16.19
N LEU A 398 -6.79 2.76 17.03
CA LEU A 398 -5.60 2.37 17.75
C LEU A 398 -5.15 1.01 17.23
N ARG A 399 -3.90 0.89 16.83
CA ARG A 399 -3.36 -0.33 16.24
C ARG A 399 -1.98 -0.65 16.82
N LEU A 400 -1.84 -1.88 17.29
CA LEU A 400 -0.58 -2.50 17.68
C LEU A 400 -0.18 -3.47 16.56
N ARG A 401 1.05 -3.38 16.07
CA ARG A 401 1.65 -4.39 15.17
C ARG A 401 2.98 -4.86 15.73
N GLN A 402 3.17 -6.17 15.80
CA GLN A 402 4.43 -6.79 16.15
C GLN A 402 4.83 -7.74 15.02
N ALA A 403 6.02 -7.56 14.46
CA ALA A 403 6.58 -8.44 13.45
C ALA A 403 7.88 -9.07 13.96
N THR A 404 8.03 -10.37 13.82
CA THR A 404 9.25 -11.12 14.13
C THR A 404 9.72 -11.76 12.84
N TYR A 405 10.81 -11.24 12.28
CA TYR A 405 11.42 -11.72 11.04
C TYR A 405 12.74 -12.43 11.35
N ARG A 406 13.02 -13.55 10.69
CA ARG A 406 14.27 -14.30 10.82
C ARG A 406 14.70 -14.87 9.47
N SER A 407 16.00 -14.80 9.19
CA SER A 407 16.69 -15.47 8.09
C SER A 407 18.14 -15.76 8.50
N GLY A 408 18.52 -17.03 8.62
CA GLY A 408 19.94 -17.37 8.88
C GLY A 408 20.86 -16.95 7.74
N ASP A 409 20.31 -16.84 6.53
CA ASP A 409 21.04 -16.61 5.28
C ASP A 409 21.05 -15.12 4.85
N GLY A 410 20.41 -14.25 5.63
CA GLY A 410 20.33 -12.82 5.36
C GLY A 410 19.57 -12.48 4.08
N VAL A 411 18.49 -13.21 3.78
CA VAL A 411 17.67 -13.02 2.56
C VAL A 411 17.20 -11.57 2.43
N TYR A 412 16.70 -10.97 3.50
CA TYR A 412 16.28 -9.57 3.49
C TYR A 412 17.49 -8.63 3.62
N TYR A 413 18.08 -8.23 2.49
CA TYR A 413 19.18 -7.25 2.40
C TYR A 413 20.34 -7.50 3.38
N GLY A 414 20.72 -8.76 3.58
CA GLY A 414 21.79 -9.17 4.49
C GLY A 414 21.42 -9.14 5.98
N SER A 415 20.17 -8.82 6.33
CA SER A 415 19.71 -8.76 7.71
C SER A 415 19.23 -10.13 8.19
N PRO A 416 19.81 -10.73 9.25
CA PRO A 416 19.52 -12.10 9.61
C PRO A 416 18.34 -12.22 10.59
N SER A 417 18.00 -11.18 11.35
CA SER A 417 16.90 -11.25 12.31
C SER A 417 16.45 -9.86 12.75
N ILE A 418 15.14 -9.62 12.77
CA ILE A 418 14.54 -8.34 13.15
C ILE A 418 13.32 -8.58 14.03
N ASP A 419 13.19 -7.84 15.12
CA ASP A 419 11.96 -7.70 15.88
C ASP A 419 11.45 -6.26 15.73
N GLU A 420 10.21 -6.10 15.29
CA GLU A 420 9.61 -4.80 15.03
C GLU A 420 8.32 -4.61 15.82
N LEU A 421 8.12 -3.40 16.32
CA LEU A 421 6.93 -2.96 17.04
C LEU A 421 6.47 -1.62 16.47
N ARG A 422 5.20 -1.55 16.07
CA ARG A 422 4.53 -0.31 15.69
C ARG A 422 3.31 -0.07 16.56
N LEU A 423 3.21 1.12 17.14
CA LEU A 423 1.99 1.62 17.79
C LEU A 423 1.47 2.77 16.94
N ILE A 424 0.23 2.66 16.48
CA ILE A 424 -0.36 3.58 15.50
C ILE A 424 -1.68 4.07 16.06
N ALA A 425 -1.83 5.39 16.17
CA ALA A 425 -3.12 6.03 16.34
C ALA A 425 -3.44 6.83 15.08
N ASN A 426 -4.57 6.57 14.43
CA ASN A 426 -5.04 7.37 13.29
C ASN A 426 -6.41 7.95 13.60
N TYR A 427 -6.56 9.27 13.45
CA TYR A 427 -7.82 9.96 13.58
C TYR A 427 -8.16 10.71 12.28
N PRO A 428 -9.11 10.22 11.49
CA PRO A 428 -9.60 10.92 10.31
C PRO A 428 -10.64 11.97 10.71
N LEU A 429 -10.24 13.24 10.77
CA LEU A 429 -11.16 14.33 11.05
C LEU A 429 -11.70 14.89 9.73
N ASN A 430 -12.99 14.69 9.48
CA ASN A 430 -13.71 15.37 8.39
C ASN A 430 -14.18 16.73 8.88
N ILE A 431 -13.79 17.78 8.15
CA ILE A 431 -14.02 19.19 8.53
C ILE A 431 -15.13 19.79 7.66
N LEU A 432 -15.18 19.43 6.37
CA LEU A 432 -16.23 19.79 5.43
C LEU A 432 -16.98 18.55 4.94
#